data_AF-D3YC93-F1
#
_entry.id   AF-D3YC93-F1
#
_cell.length_a   1.000
_cell.length_b   1.000
_cell.length_c   1.000
_cell.angle_alpha   90.00
_cell.angle_beta   90.00
_cell.angle_gamma   90.00
#
_symmetry.space_group_name_H-M   'P 1'
#
loop_
_entity.id
_entity.type
_entity.pdbx_description
1 polymer ?
#
loop_
_entity_poly.entity_id
_entity_poly.type
_entity_poly.pdbx_seq_one_letter_code
_entity_poly.pdbx_strand_id
1 'polypeptide(L)'
;RLSAHQFGDGTNGCTSAGPHFNPRNKTHGGPDDETRHHGDLGNITAGSDGVAKIDLRDKLVSVVGVDSVVGRTIVVHAKQDDQGKA
;
A
#
# COMPACT_ATOMS: atom_id res chain seq x y z
N ARG A 1 3.04 -7.88 3.51
CA ARG A 1 2.55 -7.09 2.34
C ARG A 1 2.94 -5.62 2.48
N LEU A 2 2.84 -4.85 1.40
CA LEU A 2 3.16 -3.42 1.36
C LEU A 2 1.92 -2.61 0.96
N SER A 3 1.67 -1.48 1.62
CA SER A 3 0.62 -0.54 1.18
C SER A 3 0.95 0.92 1.52
N ALA A 4 0.41 1.85 0.73
CA ALA A 4 0.35 3.26 1.08
C ALA A 4 -0.95 3.56 1.81
N HIS A 5 -0.85 4.21 2.97
CA HIS A 5 -1.97 4.56 3.84
C HIS A 5 -2.35 6.04 3.71
N GLN A 6 -3.60 6.38 4.05
CA GLN A 6 -4.20 7.69 3.78
C GLN A 6 -3.42 8.84 4.43
N PHE A 7 -2.94 8.67 5.65
CA PHE A 7 -2.36 9.76 6.43
C PHE A 7 -0.85 9.57 6.64
N GLY A 8 -0.11 10.67 6.58
CA GLY A 8 1.27 10.79 7.06
C GLY A 8 1.34 11.03 8.57
N ASP A 9 0.45 10.39 9.33
CA ASP A 9 0.36 10.58 10.78
C ASP A 9 0.99 9.39 11.51
N GLY A 10 2.07 9.67 12.25
CA GLY A 10 2.81 8.70 13.06
C GLY A 10 2.57 8.83 14.57
N THR A 11 1.61 9.65 15.01
CA THR A 11 1.39 9.97 16.44
C THR A 11 1.04 8.75 17.30
N ASN A 12 0.40 7.73 16.72
CA ASN A 12 0.10 6.45 17.37
C ASN A 12 0.65 5.27 16.55
N GLY A 13 1.90 5.39 16.09
CA GLY A 13 2.53 4.41 15.22
C GLY A 13 1.74 4.19 13.93
N CYS A 14 1.72 2.95 13.43
CA CYS A 14 1.03 2.62 12.16
C CYS A 14 -0.49 2.78 12.24
N THR A 15 -1.09 2.81 13.43
CA THR A 15 -2.54 2.95 13.60
C THR A 15 -3.03 4.30 13.08
N SER A 16 -2.27 5.37 13.33
CA SER A 16 -2.62 6.72 12.88
C SER A 16 -2.50 6.92 11.37
N ALA A 17 -1.81 6.02 10.65
CA ALA A 17 -1.72 6.08 9.19
C ALA A 17 -3.11 5.92 8.51
N GLY A 18 -4.10 5.37 9.21
CA GLY A 18 -5.47 5.23 8.73
C GLY A 18 -5.66 4.06 7.76
N PRO A 19 -6.69 4.08 6.90
CA PRO A 19 -6.93 3.04 5.90
C PRO A 19 -5.94 3.15 4.72
N HIS A 20 -6.01 2.21 3.77
CA HIS A 20 -5.29 2.32 2.51
C HIS A 20 -5.68 3.61 1.77
N PHE A 21 -4.73 4.21 1.07
CA PHE A 21 -5.00 5.39 0.24
C PHE A 21 -5.94 5.04 -0.92
N ASN A 22 -7.16 5.60 -0.86
CA ASN A 22 -8.25 5.26 -1.79
C ASN A 22 -8.98 6.53 -2.30
N PRO A 23 -8.34 7.34 -3.16
CA PRO A 23 -8.93 8.60 -3.62
C PRO A 23 -10.14 8.40 -4.55
N ARG A 24 -10.32 7.19 -5.10
CA ARG A 24 -11.39 6.86 -6.06
C ARG A 24 -12.48 5.96 -5.48
N ASN A 25 -12.49 5.76 -4.16
CA ASN A 25 -13.48 4.94 -3.45
C ASN A 25 -13.73 3.56 -4.09
N LYS A 26 -12.65 2.87 -4.46
CA LYS A 26 -12.70 1.50 -4.99
C LYS A 26 -12.65 0.47 -3.86
N THR A 27 -12.97 -0.78 -4.17
CA THR A 27 -12.69 -1.91 -3.27
C THR A 27 -11.22 -2.30 -3.32
N HIS A 28 -10.77 -3.04 -2.31
CA HIS A 28 -9.44 -3.60 -2.25
C HIS A 28 -9.20 -4.61 -3.39
N GLY A 29 -7.97 -4.67 -3.90
CA GLY A 29 -7.57 -5.61 -4.95
C GLY A 29 -6.07 -5.82 -5.03
N GLY A 30 -5.63 -6.72 -5.92
CA GLY A 30 -4.22 -6.94 -6.24
C GLY A 30 -3.65 -5.84 -7.14
N PRO A 31 -2.31 -5.72 -7.26
CA PRO A 31 -1.69 -4.62 -7.99
C PRO A 31 -2.00 -4.59 -9.49
N ASP A 32 -2.34 -5.73 -10.09
CA ASP A 32 -2.71 -5.81 -11.51
C ASP A 32 -4.22 -5.73 -11.75
N ASP A 33 -5.04 -5.68 -10.69
CA ASP A 33 -6.49 -5.61 -10.81
C ASP A 33 -6.94 -4.18 -11.18
N GLU A 34 -7.94 -4.06 -12.06
CA GLU A 34 -8.50 -2.75 -12.44
C GLU A 34 -9.22 -2.07 -11.27
N THR A 35 -9.81 -2.88 -10.39
CA THR A 35 -10.48 -2.43 -9.16
C THR A 35 -9.60 -2.74 -7.97
N ARG A 36 -8.91 -1.70 -7.49
CA ARG A 36 -8.03 -1.72 -6.33
C ARG A 36 -7.94 -0.31 -5.73
N HIS A 37 -7.48 -0.19 -4.49
CA HIS A 37 -7.05 1.10 -3.98
C HIS A 37 -5.73 1.54 -4.63
N HIS A 38 -5.44 2.84 -4.62
CA HIS A 38 -4.14 3.35 -5.09
C HIS A 38 -2.99 2.88 -4.19
N GLY A 39 -3.28 2.69 -2.90
CA GLY A 39 -2.31 2.19 -1.93
C GLY A 39 -2.06 0.68 -1.95
N ASP A 40 -2.74 -0.11 -2.79
CA ASP A 40 -2.67 -1.58 -2.74
C ASP A 40 -1.43 -2.15 -3.45
N LEU A 41 -0.24 -2.03 -2.86
CA LEU A 41 1.03 -2.42 -3.53
C LEU A 41 1.31 -3.92 -3.52
N GLY A 42 0.45 -4.72 -2.88
CA GLY A 42 0.50 -6.18 -2.91
C GLY A 42 1.50 -6.81 -1.95
N ASN A 43 1.84 -8.07 -2.22
CA ASN A 43 2.72 -8.87 -1.38
C ASN A 43 4.20 -8.62 -1.70
N ILE A 44 5.04 -8.71 -0.68
CA ILE A 44 6.50 -8.66 -0.78
C ILE A 44 7.05 -9.94 -0.14
N THR A 45 8.17 -10.42 -0.66
CA THR A 45 8.80 -11.65 -0.17
C THR A 45 10.11 -11.30 0.52
N ALA A 46 10.22 -11.70 1.80
CA ALA A 46 11.48 -11.65 2.52
C ALA A 46 12.33 -12.88 2.16
N GLY A 47 13.63 -12.69 2.02
CA GLY A 47 14.59 -13.78 1.88
C GLY A 47 14.70 -14.63 3.15
N SER A 48 15.52 -15.69 3.09
CA SER A 48 15.80 -16.54 4.25
C SER A 48 16.50 -15.81 5.40
N ASP A 49 17.12 -14.67 5.11
CA ASP A 49 17.70 -13.73 6.08
C ASP A 49 16.69 -12.76 6.70
N GLY A 50 15.41 -12.87 6.32
CA GLY A 50 14.34 -11.97 6.76
C GLY A 50 14.32 -10.61 6.05
N VAL A 51 15.17 -10.39 5.04
CA VAL A 51 15.25 -9.12 4.31
C VAL A 51 14.43 -9.17 3.03
N ALA A 52 13.49 -8.24 2.87
CA ALA A 52 12.79 -8.03 1.61
C ALA A 52 13.51 -6.97 0.77
N LYS A 53 14.05 -7.35 -0.39
CA LYS A 53 14.55 -6.42 -1.41
C LYS A 53 13.46 -6.25 -2.47
N ILE A 54 13.02 -5.02 -2.68
CA ILE A 54 11.83 -4.73 -3.49
C ILE A 54 12.22 -3.79 -4.63
N ASP A 55 11.92 -4.20 -5.85
CA ASP A 55 11.86 -3.34 -7.03
C ASP A 55 10.45 -3.50 -7.63
N LEU A 56 9.63 -2.45 -7.49
CA LEU A 56 8.22 -2.48 -7.87
C LEU A 56 7.89 -1.24 -8.71
N ARG A 57 7.10 -1.46 -9.75
CA ARG A 57 6.53 -0.40 -10.59
C ARG A 57 5.02 -0.48 -10.52
N ASP A 58 4.39 0.64 -10.20
CA ASP A 58 2.94 0.74 -10.06
C ASP A 58 2.37 1.77 -11.05
N LYS A 59 1.14 1.56 -11.51
CA LYS A 59 0.48 2.40 -12.51
C LYS A 59 -0.44 3.47 -11.90
N LEU A 60 -0.80 3.33 -10.62
CA LEU A 60 -1.74 4.20 -9.92
C LEU A 60 -1.05 5.14 -8.93
N VAL A 61 0.01 4.67 -8.26
CA VAL A 61 0.81 5.52 -7.37
C VAL A 61 1.55 6.59 -8.16
N SER A 62 1.40 7.83 -7.72
CA SER A 62 2.11 8.99 -8.24
C SER A 62 2.83 9.73 -7.13
N VAL A 63 3.92 10.42 -7.44
CA VAL A 63 4.60 11.37 -6.53
C VAL A 63 4.23 12.83 -6.83
N VAL A 64 3.35 13.05 -7.80
CA VAL A 64 2.86 14.37 -8.24
C VAL A 64 1.35 14.36 -8.46
N GLY A 65 0.74 15.54 -8.45
CA GLY A 65 -0.69 15.70 -8.71
C GLY A 65 -1.59 15.31 -7.53
N VAL A 66 -2.90 15.27 -7.78
CA VAL A 66 -3.93 15.08 -6.76
C VAL A 66 -3.90 13.70 -6.09
N ASP A 67 -3.43 12.70 -6.82
CA ASP A 67 -3.29 11.33 -6.35
C ASP A 67 -1.88 11.04 -5.79
N SER A 68 -1.13 12.09 -5.42
CA SER A 68 0.22 11.94 -4.89
C SER A 68 0.25 11.20 -3.54
N VAL A 69 1.26 10.35 -3.37
CA VAL A 69 1.58 9.67 -2.11
C VAL A 69 2.60 10.44 -1.25
N VAL A 70 3.10 11.58 -1.72
CA VAL A 70 3.98 12.43 -0.91
C VAL A 70 3.22 12.92 0.32
N GLY A 71 3.83 12.79 1.51
CA GLY A 71 3.21 13.12 2.78
C GLY A 71 2.26 12.04 3.34
N ARG A 72 2.23 10.85 2.72
CA ARG A 72 1.52 9.66 3.22
C ARG A 72 2.49 8.65 3.84
N THR A 73 1.95 7.59 4.42
CA THR A 73 2.74 6.54 5.09
C THR A 73 2.80 5.28 4.26
N ILE A 74 3.99 4.69 4.12
CA ILE A 74 4.16 3.32 3.62
C ILE A 74 4.16 2.37 4.81
N VAL A 75 3.29 1.36 4.78
CA VAL A 75 3.13 0.37 5.85
C VAL A 75 3.51 -1.02 5.33
N VAL A 76 4.41 -1.68 6.05
CA VAL A 76 4.71 -3.11 5.88
C VAL A 76 3.88 -3.87 6.91
N HIS A 77 3.07 -4.82 6.45
CA HIS A 77 2.17 -5.60 7.31
C HIS A 77 2.71 -6.99 7.58
N ALA A 78 2.41 -7.50 8.78
CA ALA A 78 2.85 -8.80 9.28
C ALA A 78 2.27 -10.01 8.54
N LYS A 79 1.06 -9.88 7.98
CA LYS A 79 0.36 -10.97 7.28
C LYS A 79 0.38 -10.78 5.76
N GLN A 80 0.18 -11.88 5.05
CA GLN A 80 -0.03 -11.89 3.61
C GLN A 80 -1.34 -11.19 3.25
N ASP A 81 -1.34 -10.48 2.12
CA ASP A 81 -2.52 -9.93 1.49
C ASP A 81 -3.26 -11.01 0.69
N ASP A 82 -4.59 -11.10 0.85
CA ASP A 82 -5.48 -11.93 0.03
C ASP A 82 -5.90 -11.27 -1.29
N GLN A 83 -5.53 -10.00 -1.49
CA GLN A 83 -5.84 -9.20 -2.68
C GLN A 83 -7.34 -9.05 -2.94
N GLY A 84 -8.17 -9.11 -1.91
CA GLY A 84 -9.63 -9.03 -2.02
C GLY A 84 -10.28 -10.30 -2.59
N LYS A 85 -9.59 -11.45 -2.52
CA LYS A 85 -10.01 -12.73 -3.14
C LYS A 85 -10.37 -13.82 -2.11
N ALA A 86 -10.73 -13.41 -0.90
CA ALA A 86 -11.17 -14.29 0.19
C ALA A 86 -12.64 -14.71 0.07
#